data_AF-A0A1R3G2C5-F1
#
_entry.id   AF-A0A1R3G2C5-F1
#
_cell.length_a   1.000
_cell.length_b   1.000
_cell.length_c   1.000
_cell.angle_alpha   90.00
_cell.angle_beta   90.00
_cell.angle_gamma   90.00
#
_symmetry.space_group_name_H-M   'P 1'
#
loop_
_entity.id
_entity.type
_entity.pdbx_description
1 polymer ?
#
loop_
_entity_poly.entity_id
_entity_poly.type
_entity_poly.pdbx_seq_one_letter_code
_entity_poly.pdbx_strand_id
1 'polypeptide(L)'
;MDLEREPKIEPIACDSENDSEEVGSEVMDGIRLCDSVVDFEEVRSFDNFIILANGLIINSELSEYYQKKYYDLCCTQNSYLHDHLLEGFNCELVCGIISETINIAEAIRAAEVTTPLHSFETWNSTLKCFQGLGMKVGFLSARLAQLINLSLKPNRYRDVLFREAADAPW
;
A
#
# COMPACT_ATOMS: atom_id res chain seq x y z
N MET A 1 -45.40 22.16 -27.14
CA MET A 1 -45.18 21.12 -26.11
C MET A 1 -44.20 20.16 -26.75
N ASP A 2 -42.93 20.54 -26.73
CA ASP A 2 -41.85 19.78 -27.32
C ASP A 2 -41.35 18.79 -26.27
N LEU A 3 -41.36 17.50 -26.62
CA LEU A 3 -40.93 16.40 -25.77
C LEU A 3 -39.42 16.23 -25.99
N GLU A 4 -38.63 16.55 -24.97
CA GLU A 4 -37.18 16.40 -24.93
C GLU A 4 -36.80 14.93 -25.19
N ARG A 5 -35.94 14.67 -26.19
CA ARG A 5 -35.25 13.38 -26.35
C ARG A 5 -33.93 13.46 -25.60
N GLU A 6 -33.80 12.66 -24.55
CA GLU A 6 -32.50 12.42 -23.92
C GLU A 6 -31.55 11.68 -24.88
N PRO A 7 -30.24 12.02 -24.89
CA PRO A 7 -29.26 11.26 -25.66
C PRO A 7 -28.90 9.97 -24.91
N LYS A 8 -29.08 8.82 -25.58
CA LYS A 8 -28.51 7.55 -25.15
C LYS A 8 -26.99 7.59 -25.29
N ILE A 9 -26.27 7.44 -24.18
CA ILE A 9 -24.82 7.21 -24.17
C ILE A 9 -24.62 5.69 -24.19
N GLU A 10 -24.11 5.19 -25.32
CA GLU A 10 -23.67 3.79 -25.44
C GLU A 10 -22.21 3.67 -24.95
N PRO A 11 -21.82 2.56 -24.29
CA PRO A 11 -20.47 2.39 -23.79
C PRO A 11 -19.51 2.04 -24.94
N ILE A 12 -18.42 2.80 -25.05
CA ILE A 12 -17.34 2.53 -26.01
C ILE A 12 -16.37 1.54 -25.36
N ALA A 13 -16.22 0.37 -26.00
CA ALA A 13 -15.17 -0.59 -25.70
C ALA A 13 -13.83 -0.03 -26.17
N CYS A 14 -12.82 -0.07 -25.30
CA CYS A 14 -11.46 0.31 -25.62
C CYS A 14 -10.76 -0.83 -26.37
N ASP A 15 -10.66 -0.69 -27.69
CA ASP A 15 -9.65 -1.42 -28.47
C ASP A 15 -9.16 -0.63 -29.69
N SER A 16 -7.82 -0.57 -29.77
CA SER A 16 -6.91 -0.26 -30.88
C SER A 16 -6.87 1.14 -31.52
N GLU A 17 -5.70 1.75 -31.36
CA GLU A 17 -4.93 2.58 -32.31
C GLU A 17 -5.69 3.23 -33.48
N ASN A 18 -6.02 4.52 -33.34
CA ASN A 18 -5.83 5.45 -34.46
C ASN A 18 -5.68 6.90 -34.00
N ASP A 19 -4.84 7.60 -34.74
CA ASP A 19 -4.41 8.99 -34.62
C ASP A 19 -5.61 9.95 -34.79
N SER A 20 -5.97 10.70 -33.75
CA SER A 20 -6.93 11.81 -33.86
C SER A 20 -6.62 12.89 -32.85
N GLU A 21 -6.37 14.08 -33.36
CA GLU A 21 -5.91 15.25 -32.63
C GLU A 21 -6.95 15.79 -31.62
N GLU A 22 -6.44 16.08 -30.43
CA GLU A 22 -6.80 17.19 -29.53
C GLU A 22 -8.30 17.43 -29.24
N VAL A 23 -8.81 16.74 -28.20
CA VAL A 23 -9.80 17.33 -27.29
C VAL A 23 -9.10 17.50 -25.95
N GLY A 24 -8.80 18.76 -25.62
CA GLY A 24 -8.05 19.16 -24.43
C GLY A 24 -8.68 18.63 -23.15
N SER A 25 -8.12 17.53 -22.63
CA SER A 25 -8.13 17.23 -21.20
C SER A 25 -7.40 18.38 -20.51
N GLU A 26 -8.10 19.12 -19.65
CA GLU A 26 -7.49 20.16 -18.83
C GLU A 26 -6.44 19.50 -17.92
N VAL A 27 -5.18 19.53 -18.36
CA VAL A 27 -4.02 19.11 -17.59
C VAL A 27 -3.76 20.19 -16.56
N MET A 28 -4.31 20.00 -15.36
CA MET A 28 -3.85 20.68 -14.17
C MET A 28 -3.03 19.67 -13.37
N ASP A 29 -1.71 19.76 -13.52
CA ASP A 29 -0.69 19.08 -12.70
C ASP A 29 -0.83 17.56 -12.49
N GLY A 30 -0.76 16.75 -13.56
CA GLY A 30 -0.45 15.30 -13.45
C GLY A 30 -1.55 14.40 -12.88
N ILE A 31 -2.52 14.95 -12.16
CA ILE A 31 -3.67 14.24 -11.60
C ILE A 31 -4.71 14.04 -12.71
N ARG A 32 -4.91 12.79 -13.12
CA ARG A 32 -5.92 12.41 -14.12
C ARG A 32 -7.15 11.86 -13.43
N LEU A 33 -8.34 12.30 -13.86
CA LEU A 33 -9.59 11.65 -13.46
C LEU A 33 -9.65 10.25 -14.09
N CYS A 34 -10.19 9.28 -13.36
CA CYS A 34 -10.46 7.96 -13.90
C CYS A 34 -11.95 7.82 -14.21
N ASP A 35 -12.28 7.48 -15.45
CA ASP A 35 -13.67 7.33 -15.89
C ASP A 35 -14.36 6.09 -15.31
N SER A 36 -13.59 5.14 -14.73
CA SER A 36 -14.11 3.95 -14.09
C SER A 36 -13.22 3.46 -12.94
N VAL A 37 -13.82 2.82 -11.94
CA VAL A 37 -13.07 2.15 -10.87
C VAL A 37 -12.50 0.86 -11.42
N VAL A 38 -11.18 0.68 -11.33
CA VAL A 38 -10.48 -0.53 -11.75
C VAL A 38 -10.38 -1.50 -10.58
N ASP A 39 -10.99 -2.67 -10.69
CA ASP A 39 -10.82 -3.74 -9.70
C ASP A 39 -9.38 -4.28 -9.78
N PHE A 40 -8.80 -4.65 -8.63
CA PHE A 40 -7.49 -5.30 -8.61
C PHE A 40 -7.48 -6.62 -9.39
N GLU A 41 -8.61 -7.32 -9.49
CA GLU A 41 -8.73 -8.57 -10.27
C GLU A 41 -8.45 -8.38 -11.78
N GLU A 42 -8.57 -7.14 -12.29
CA GLU A 42 -8.29 -6.76 -13.67
C GLU A 42 -6.81 -6.41 -13.91
N VAL A 43 -6.04 -6.21 -12.84
CA VAL A 43 -4.61 -5.91 -12.93
C VAL A 43 -3.86 -7.18 -13.34
N ARG A 44 -3.14 -7.13 -14.46
CA ARG A 44 -2.42 -8.28 -15.04
C ARG A 44 -0.92 -8.18 -14.84
N SER A 45 -0.41 -6.96 -14.69
CA SER A 45 1.00 -6.63 -14.59
C SER A 45 1.18 -5.27 -13.92
N PHE A 46 2.43 -4.88 -13.67
CA PHE A 46 2.73 -3.53 -13.19
C PHE A 46 2.35 -2.45 -14.22
N ASP A 47 2.43 -2.76 -15.52
CA ASP A 47 2.20 -1.78 -16.59
C ASP A 47 0.75 -1.26 -16.64
N ASN A 48 -0.21 -2.06 -16.17
CA ASN A 48 -1.62 -1.69 -16.08
C ASN A 48 -2.10 -1.43 -14.63
N PHE A 49 -1.16 -1.20 -13.71
CA PHE A 49 -1.46 -0.94 -12.30
C PHE A 49 -1.81 0.54 -12.06
N ILE A 50 -3.04 0.81 -11.62
CA ILE A 50 -3.56 2.16 -11.39
C ILE A 50 -3.96 2.30 -9.92
N ILE A 51 -3.41 3.30 -9.25
CA ILE A 51 -3.71 3.61 -7.85
C ILE A 51 -4.70 4.77 -7.85
N LEU A 52 -5.90 4.53 -7.30
CA LEU A 52 -6.99 5.50 -7.29
C LEU A 52 -7.27 6.02 -5.88
N ALA A 53 -7.32 7.33 -5.72
CA ALA A 53 -7.81 7.97 -4.50
C ALA A 53 -8.85 9.03 -4.86
N ASN A 54 -10.05 8.94 -4.30
CA ASN A 54 -11.17 9.84 -4.62
C ASN A 54 -11.47 9.98 -6.12
N GLY A 55 -11.35 8.88 -6.88
CA GLY A 55 -11.56 8.89 -8.34
C GLY A 55 -10.42 9.51 -9.16
N LEU A 56 -9.31 9.86 -8.51
CA LEU A 56 -8.13 10.45 -9.14
C LEU A 56 -7.00 9.41 -9.20
N ILE A 57 -6.32 9.37 -10.35
CA ILE A 57 -5.11 8.56 -10.53
C ILE A 57 -3.97 9.25 -9.80
N ILE A 58 -3.42 8.58 -8.78
CA ILE A 58 -2.36 9.12 -7.91
C ILE A 58 -1.00 8.46 -8.14
N ASN A 59 -0.83 7.67 -9.21
CA ASN A 59 0.46 7.03 -9.52
C ASN A 59 1.61 8.05 -9.58
N SER A 60 1.40 9.22 -10.19
CA SER A 60 2.42 10.27 -10.34
C SER A 60 2.90 10.84 -9.01
N GLU A 61 2.05 10.82 -7.98
CA GLU A 61 2.35 11.30 -6.64
C GLU A 61 3.29 10.34 -5.87
N LEU A 62 3.45 9.13 -6.39
CA LEU A 62 4.35 8.12 -5.85
C LEU A 62 5.53 7.92 -6.79
N SER A 63 6.75 7.94 -6.25
CA SER A 63 7.92 7.53 -7.04
C SER A 63 7.74 6.10 -7.58
N GLU A 64 8.39 5.78 -8.70
CA GLU A 64 8.33 4.44 -9.32
C GLU A 64 8.71 3.32 -8.32
N TYR A 65 9.64 3.59 -7.40
CA TYR A 65 10.00 2.68 -6.31
C TYR A 65 8.78 2.31 -5.44
N TYR A 66 8.06 3.32 -4.96
CA TYR A 66 6.87 3.10 -4.12
C TYR A 66 5.74 2.45 -4.92
N GLN A 67 5.55 2.82 -6.18
CA GLN A 67 4.54 2.17 -7.03
C GLN A 67 4.79 0.66 -7.16
N LYS A 68 6.02 0.24 -7.46
CA LYS A 68 6.39 -1.18 -7.59
C LYS A 68 6.23 -1.94 -6.28
N LYS A 69 6.70 -1.35 -5.17
CA LYS A 69 6.56 -1.98 -3.84
C LYS A 69 5.11 -2.09 -3.40
N TYR A 70 4.30 -1.10 -3.75
CA TYR A 70 2.88 -1.15 -3.47
C TYR A 70 2.20 -2.25 -4.28
N TYR A 71 2.50 -2.32 -5.59
CA TYR A 71 2.03 -3.39 -6.46
C TYR A 71 2.36 -4.77 -5.90
N ASP A 72 3.61 -5.02 -5.50
CA ASP A 72 4.03 -6.30 -4.92
C ASP A 72 3.22 -6.69 -3.67
N LEU A 73 2.95 -5.70 -2.80
CA LEU A 73 2.13 -5.90 -1.60
C LEU A 73 0.67 -6.21 -1.95
N CYS A 74 0.10 -5.47 -2.90
CA CYS A 74 -1.27 -5.69 -3.38
C CYS A 74 -1.40 -7.08 -4.03
N CYS A 75 -0.42 -7.52 -4.84
CA CYS A 75 -0.38 -8.87 -5.41
C CYS A 75 -0.38 -9.95 -4.32
N THR A 76 0.40 -9.74 -3.24
CA THR A 76 0.46 -10.69 -2.12
C THR A 76 -0.89 -10.82 -1.40
N GLN A 77 -1.73 -9.77 -1.43
CA GLN A 77 -3.06 -9.76 -0.83
C GLN A 77 -4.20 -9.92 -1.85
N ASN A 78 -3.87 -10.08 -3.13
CA ASN A 78 -4.82 -10.07 -4.25
C ASN A 78 -5.87 -8.94 -4.15
N SER A 79 -5.45 -7.74 -3.71
CA SER A 79 -6.32 -6.58 -3.60
C SER A 79 -5.52 -5.30 -3.40
N TYR A 80 -6.10 -4.15 -3.75
CA TYR A 80 -5.55 -2.87 -3.30
C TYR A 80 -5.73 -2.75 -1.79
N LEU A 81 -4.66 -2.34 -1.11
CA LEU A 81 -4.69 -2.23 0.35
C LEU A 81 -5.50 -1.03 0.83
N HIS A 82 -5.74 -0.04 -0.03
CA HIS A 82 -6.39 1.23 0.28
C HIS A 82 -7.89 1.28 -0.07
N ASP A 83 -8.49 0.21 -0.59
CA ASP A 83 -9.89 0.21 -1.08
C ASP A 83 -10.93 0.66 -0.06
N HIS A 84 -10.69 0.39 1.23
CA HIS A 84 -11.63 0.72 2.30
C HIS A 84 -11.13 1.88 3.17
N LEU A 85 -10.12 2.61 2.72
CA LEU A 85 -9.68 3.80 3.41
C LEU A 85 -10.85 4.78 3.52
N LEU A 86 -11.01 5.41 4.69
CA LEU A 86 -12.11 6.35 4.91
C LEU A 86 -12.15 7.42 3.81
N GLU A 87 -13.36 7.65 3.28
CA GLU A 87 -13.60 8.66 2.26
C GLU A 87 -13.26 10.08 2.78
N GLY A 88 -12.89 10.98 1.86
CA GLY A 88 -12.64 12.38 2.17
C GLY A 88 -11.19 12.72 2.56
N PHE A 89 -10.29 11.74 2.67
CA PHE A 89 -8.86 12.02 2.75
C PHE A 89 -8.34 12.57 1.42
N ASN A 90 -7.58 13.66 1.46
CA ASN A 90 -6.95 14.17 0.24
C ASN A 90 -5.90 13.18 -0.29
N CYS A 91 -5.61 13.28 -1.60
CA CYS A 91 -4.73 12.36 -2.31
C CYS A 91 -3.31 12.31 -1.73
N GLU A 92 -2.77 13.45 -1.26
CA GLU A 92 -1.44 13.51 -0.62
C GLU A 92 -1.39 12.66 0.65
N LEU A 93 -2.44 12.72 1.48
CA LEU A 93 -2.53 11.92 2.70
C LEU A 93 -2.65 10.43 2.37
N VAL A 94 -3.42 10.06 1.34
CA VAL A 94 -3.50 8.67 0.86
C VAL A 94 -2.12 8.18 0.41
N CYS A 95 -1.40 8.98 -0.38
CA CYS A 95 -0.03 8.67 -0.81
C CYS A 95 0.93 8.51 0.38
N GLY A 96 0.80 9.36 1.39
CA GLY A 96 1.57 9.27 2.64
C GLY A 96 1.31 7.96 3.39
N ILE A 97 0.05 7.55 3.54
CA ILE A 97 -0.34 6.29 4.18
C ILE A 97 0.19 5.09 3.41
N ILE A 98 0.08 5.10 2.07
CA ILE A 98 0.63 4.05 1.20
C ILE A 98 2.15 3.95 1.36
N SER A 99 2.85 5.07 1.29
CA SER A 99 4.31 5.14 1.40
C SER A 99 4.79 4.63 2.76
N GLU A 100 4.14 5.04 3.85
CA GLU A 100 4.49 4.58 5.20
C GLU A 100 4.17 3.10 5.41
N THR A 101 3.07 2.60 4.82
CA THR A 101 2.76 1.16 4.82
C THR A 101 3.87 0.35 4.15
N ILE A 102 4.40 0.84 3.03
CA ILE A 102 5.53 0.21 2.32
C ILE A 102 6.79 0.25 3.18
N ASN A 103 7.12 1.40 3.78
CA ASN A 103 8.30 1.53 4.65
C ASN A 103 8.25 0.56 5.83
N ILE A 104 7.09 0.41 6.47
CA ILE A 104 6.88 -0.55 7.56
C ILE A 104 7.01 -1.98 7.05
N ALA A 105 6.42 -2.32 5.90
CA ALA A 105 6.53 -3.65 5.31
C ALA A 105 7.99 -4.02 5.03
N GLU A 106 8.76 -3.09 4.46
CA GLU A 106 10.18 -3.27 4.18
C GLU A 106 11.01 -3.38 5.47
N ALA A 107 10.70 -2.57 6.49
CA ALA A 107 11.35 -2.65 7.79
C ALA A 107 11.06 -3.97 8.53
N ILE A 108 9.82 -4.45 8.49
CA ILE A 108 9.43 -5.78 9.01
C ILE A 108 10.16 -6.90 8.26
N ARG A 109 10.36 -6.76 6.95
CA ARG A 109 11.10 -7.73 6.13
C ARG A 109 12.59 -7.75 6.44
N ALA A 110 13.16 -6.58 6.76
CA ALA A 110 14.58 -6.41 7.12
C ALA A 110 14.86 -6.59 8.62
N ALA A 111 13.84 -6.79 9.45
CA ALA A 111 14.01 -6.89 10.89
C ALA A 111 14.84 -8.11 11.30
N GLU A 112 15.74 -7.91 12.26
CA GLU A 112 16.67 -8.90 12.80
C GLU A 112 16.50 -9.05 14.31
N VAL A 113 17.22 -10.01 14.91
CA VAL A 113 17.21 -10.26 16.35
C VAL A 113 17.78 -9.06 17.16
N THR A 114 18.54 -8.18 16.49
CA THR A 114 19.09 -6.95 17.05
C THR A 114 18.15 -5.75 16.91
N THR A 115 17.06 -5.87 16.14
CA THR A 115 16.08 -4.80 15.97
C THR A 115 15.48 -4.44 17.34
N PRO A 116 15.51 -3.15 17.74
CA PRO A 116 15.00 -2.74 19.03
C PRO A 116 13.50 -3.02 19.21
N LEU A 117 13.09 -3.41 20.42
CA LEU A 117 11.68 -3.69 20.73
C LEU A 117 10.76 -2.49 20.45
N HIS A 118 11.21 -1.28 20.78
CA HIS A 118 10.44 -0.06 20.56
C HIS A 118 10.10 0.16 19.07
N SER A 119 10.95 -0.29 18.13
CA SER A 119 10.68 -0.17 16.70
C SER A 119 9.46 -1.02 16.31
N PHE A 120 9.37 -2.25 16.84
CA PHE A 120 8.21 -3.10 16.64
C PHE A 120 6.93 -2.50 17.25
N GLU A 121 7.03 -1.87 18.42
CA GLU A 121 5.88 -1.19 19.06
C GLU A 121 5.38 0.00 18.23
N THR A 122 6.30 0.80 17.69
CA THR A 122 5.98 1.91 16.78
C THR A 122 5.28 1.40 15.53
N TRP A 123 5.85 0.41 14.83
CA TRP A 123 5.25 -0.15 13.62
C TRP A 123 3.87 -0.75 13.89
N ASN A 124 3.71 -1.47 15.01
CA ASN A 124 2.41 -2.04 15.40
C ASN A 124 1.35 -0.97 15.65
N SER A 125 1.74 0.13 16.29
CA SER A 125 0.83 1.24 16.57
C SER A 125 0.41 1.94 15.27
N THR A 126 1.34 2.20 14.36
CA THR A 126 1.04 2.77 13.04
C THR A 126 0.13 1.87 12.23
N LEU A 127 0.42 0.55 12.16
CA LEU A 127 -0.42 -0.41 11.44
C LEU A 127 -1.83 -0.50 12.03
N LYS A 128 -1.99 -0.43 13.35
CA LYS A 128 -3.32 -0.38 13.99
C LYS A 128 -4.08 0.88 13.62
N CYS A 129 -3.41 2.04 13.60
CA CYS A 129 -4.02 3.29 13.13
C CYS A 129 -4.48 3.15 11.68
N PHE A 130 -3.60 2.69 10.78
CA PHE A 130 -3.94 2.51 9.36
C PHE A 130 -5.07 1.51 9.15
N GLN A 131 -5.09 0.40 9.90
CA GLN A 131 -6.20 -0.54 9.89
C GLN A 131 -7.51 0.10 10.37
N GLY A 132 -7.46 0.94 11.41
CA GLY A 132 -8.60 1.72 11.88
C GLY A 132 -9.10 2.76 10.88
N LEU A 133 -8.22 3.26 10.02
CA LEU A 133 -8.55 4.12 8.87
C LEU A 133 -9.08 3.33 7.67
N GLY A 134 -9.11 1.99 7.73
CA GLY A 134 -9.64 1.12 6.68
C GLY A 134 -8.60 0.48 5.75
N MET A 135 -7.30 0.65 6.01
CA MET A 135 -6.27 -0.06 5.26
C MET A 135 -6.30 -1.58 5.54
N LYS A 136 -6.16 -2.39 4.49
CA LYS A 136 -6.03 -3.85 4.57
C LYS A 136 -4.61 -4.27 4.98
N VAL A 137 -4.17 -3.91 6.20
CA VAL A 137 -2.79 -4.16 6.68
C VAL A 137 -2.68 -5.23 7.78
N GLY A 138 -3.75 -5.98 8.05
CA GLY A 138 -3.77 -7.01 9.10
C GLY A 138 -2.71 -8.09 8.92
N PHE A 139 -2.33 -8.41 7.69
CA PHE A 139 -1.26 -9.38 7.39
C PHE A 139 0.12 -8.90 7.87
N LEU A 140 0.41 -7.60 7.79
CA LEU A 140 1.65 -7.01 8.33
C LEU A 140 1.65 -7.08 9.85
N SER A 141 0.53 -6.76 10.49
CA SER A 141 0.37 -6.87 11.95
C SER A 141 0.58 -8.31 12.43
N ALA A 142 0.06 -9.29 11.70
CA ALA A 142 0.26 -10.71 12.02
C ALA A 142 1.73 -11.14 11.90
N ARG A 143 2.42 -10.73 10.83
CA ARG A 143 3.85 -10.99 10.65
C ARG A 143 4.69 -10.33 11.75
N LEU A 144 4.37 -9.09 12.09
CA LEU A 144 5.04 -8.35 13.17
C LEU A 144 4.89 -9.06 14.52
N ALA A 145 3.70 -9.55 14.85
CA ALA A 145 3.47 -10.31 16.08
C ALA A 145 4.31 -11.60 16.12
N GLN A 146 4.48 -12.29 14.99
CA GLN A 146 5.37 -13.46 14.91
C GLN A 146 6.82 -13.08 15.21
N LEU A 147 7.32 -11.97 14.65
CA LEU A 147 8.68 -11.49 14.91
C LEU A 147 8.90 -11.15 16.39
N ILE A 148 7.97 -10.43 17.02
CA ILE A 148 8.04 -10.10 18.45
C ILE A 148 8.11 -11.39 19.29
N ASN A 149 7.26 -12.37 18.99
CA ASN A 149 7.25 -13.67 19.69
C ASN A 149 8.56 -14.45 19.50
N LEU A 150 9.26 -14.28 18.37
CA LEU A 150 10.57 -14.88 18.15
C LEU A 150 11.67 -14.14 18.91
N SER A 151 11.63 -12.81 18.96
CA SER A 151 12.61 -11.98 19.67
C SER A 151 12.54 -12.12 21.20
N LEU A 152 11.34 -12.36 21.74
CA LEU A 152 11.12 -12.56 23.18
C LEU A 152 11.39 -13.99 23.66
N LYS A 153 11.52 -14.97 22.76
CA LYS A 153 11.93 -16.32 23.18
C LYS A 153 13.35 -16.24 23.74
N PRO A 154 13.60 -16.69 24.97
CA PRO A 154 14.96 -16.78 25.48
C PRO A 154 15.73 -17.70 24.55
N ASN A 155 16.65 -17.13 23.79
CA ASN A 155 17.53 -17.91 22.96
C ASN A 155 18.40 -18.71 23.92
N ARG A 156 18.26 -20.04 23.95
CA ARG A 156 19.08 -20.92 24.81
C ARG A 156 20.58 -20.63 24.65
N TYR A 157 21.00 -20.14 23.49
CA TYR A 157 22.37 -19.69 23.24
C TYR A 157 22.75 -18.40 24.00
N ARG A 158 21.84 -17.44 24.19
CA ARG A 158 22.09 -16.25 25.01
C ARG A 158 22.22 -16.63 26.49
N ASP A 159 21.40 -17.53 26.98
CA ASP A 159 21.50 -18.02 28.37
C ASP A 159 22.81 -18.78 28.61
N VAL A 160 23.29 -19.57 27.64
CA VAL A 160 24.58 -20.25 27.74
C VAL A 160 25.73 -19.26 27.72
N LEU A 161 25.73 -18.27 26.81
CA LEU A 161 26.79 -17.26 26.74
C LEU A 161 26.84 -16.35 27.99
N PHE A 162 25.67 -15.98 28.55
CA PHE A 162 25.59 -15.21 29.79
C PHE A 162 26.09 -16.01 31.00
N ARG A 163 25.81 -17.32 31.06
CA ARG A 163 26.31 -18.20 32.12
C ARG A 163 27.82 -18.41 32.00
N GLU A 164 28.31 -18.63 30.78
CA GLU A 164 29.73 -18.83 30.50
C GLU A 164 30.57 -17.58 30.78
N ALA A 165 30.01 -16.38 30.56
CA ALA A 165 30.63 -15.11 30.94
C ALA A 165 30.54 -14.80 32.45
N ALA A 166 29.51 -15.30 33.15
CA ALA A 166 29.36 -15.16 34.59
C ALA A 166 30.26 -16.14 35.39
N ASP A 167 30.65 -17.25 34.77
CA ASP A 167 31.52 -18.28 35.35
C ASP A 167 33.01 -18.11 34.96
N ALA A 168 33.37 -17.06 34.22
CA ALA A 168 34.76 -16.79 33.85
C ALA A 168 35.58 -16.25 35.06
N PRO A 169 36.72 -16.86 35.43
CA PRO A 169 37.58 -16.34 36.48
C PRO A 169 38.26 -15.04 36.02
N TRP A 170 38.39 -14.08 36.95
CA TRP A 170 39.12 -12.81 36.82
C TRP A 170 40.51 -12.93 36.20
#